data_AF-A0A6V7KK14-F1
#
_entry.id   AF-A0A6V7KK14-F1
#
_cell.length_a   1.000
_cell.length_b   1.000
_cell.length_c   1.000
_cell.angle_alpha   90.00
_cell.angle_beta   90.00
_cell.angle_gamma   90.00
#
_symmetry.space_group_name_H-M   'P 1'
#
loop_
_entity.id
_entity.type
_entity.pdbx_description
1 polymer ?
#
loop_
_entity_poly.entity_id
_entity_poly.type
_entity_poly.pdbx_seq_one_letter_code
_entity_poly.pdbx_strand_id
1 'polypeptide(L)'
;PSPATVGMTVPTDPADQAANEAQARSQLNLDTNNPTTTIQIRLADGQNIREQFNLTHTVGDIRRYITTMRPHYAVHDFTLLTAYPSKELTEEDKTIEEAGLKNSALMQRLK
;
A
#
# COMPACT_ATOMS: atom_id res chain seq x y z
N PRO A 1 15.82 24.64 -6.39
CA PRO A 1 14.86 24.03 -7.33
C PRO A 1 15.48 22.75 -7.88
N SER A 2 14.69 21.67 -7.87
CA SER A 2 14.98 20.32 -8.36
C SER A 2 16.01 19.51 -7.56
N PRO A 3 15.72 18.23 -7.28
CA PRO A 3 16.12 17.23 -8.26
C PRO A 3 15.13 16.07 -8.41
N ALA A 4 14.98 15.55 -9.62
CA ALA A 4 14.66 14.13 -9.83
C ALA A 4 15.16 13.75 -11.22
N THR A 5 16.42 13.32 -11.26
CA THR A 5 16.99 12.60 -12.39
C THR A 5 16.21 11.31 -12.56
N VAL A 6 15.62 11.13 -13.74
CA VAL A 6 15.07 9.87 -14.23
C VAL A 6 16.25 8.92 -14.40
N GLY A 7 16.45 8.02 -13.43
CA GLY A 7 17.47 6.99 -13.46
C GLY A 7 16.81 5.63 -13.26
N MET A 8 16.81 4.82 -14.31
CA MET A 8 16.48 3.40 -14.23
C MET A 8 17.52 2.71 -13.34
N THR A 9 17.27 2.60 -12.04
CA THR A 9 18.07 1.77 -11.14
C THR A 9 17.13 0.91 -10.34
N VAL A 10 17.32 -0.41 -10.45
CA VAL A 10 16.74 -1.43 -9.59
C VAL A 10 16.64 -0.92 -8.13
N PRO A 11 15.44 -0.85 -7.52
CA PRO A 11 15.23 -0.09 -6.29
C PRO A 11 15.75 -0.88 -5.09
N THR A 12 17.05 -0.76 -4.79
CA THR A 12 17.68 -1.27 -3.56
C THR A 12 17.81 -0.21 -2.46
N ASP A 13 17.61 1.07 -2.77
CA ASP A 13 17.77 2.15 -1.79
C ASP A 13 16.44 2.52 -1.10
N PRO A 14 16.42 2.60 0.25
CA PRO A 14 15.22 2.97 1.02
C PRO A 14 14.70 4.39 0.69
N ALA A 15 15.57 5.26 0.14
CA ALA A 15 15.18 6.62 -0.27
C ALA A 15 14.28 6.63 -1.52
N ASP A 16 14.53 5.72 -2.48
CA ASP A 16 13.73 5.60 -3.70
C ASP A 16 12.36 4.98 -3.39
N GLN A 17 12.35 4.02 -2.46
CA GLN A 17 11.11 3.42 -1.94
C GLN A 17 10.19 4.48 -1.35
N ALA A 18 10.71 5.34 -0.46
CA ALA A 18 9.93 6.43 0.13
C ALA A 18 9.44 7.46 -0.90
N ALA A 19 10.19 7.71 -1.99
CA ALA A 19 9.73 8.58 -3.07
C ALA A 19 8.57 7.95 -3.85
N ASN A 20 8.64 6.65 -4.13
CA ASN A 20 7.57 5.90 -4.79
C ASN A 20 6.32 5.80 -3.89
N GLU A 21 6.49 5.67 -2.55
CA GLU A 21 5.41 5.82 -1.56
C GLU A 21 4.74 7.18 -1.66
N ALA A 22 5.54 8.25 -1.67
CA ALA A 22 5.05 9.62 -1.79
C ALA A 22 4.29 9.86 -3.11
N GLN A 23 4.69 9.19 -4.19
CA GLN A 23 3.97 9.24 -5.46
C GLN A 23 2.66 8.45 -5.39
N ALA A 24 2.70 7.22 -4.86
CA ALA A 24 1.54 6.35 -4.74
C ALA A 24 0.47 6.95 -3.81
N ARG A 25 0.88 7.58 -2.70
CA ARG A 25 -0.02 8.32 -1.81
C ARG A 25 -0.57 9.60 -2.41
N SER A 26 0.18 10.25 -3.29
CA SER A 26 -0.34 11.41 -4.02
C SER A 26 -1.37 10.98 -5.06
N GLN A 27 -1.28 9.73 -5.52
CA GLN A 27 -2.27 9.10 -6.38
C GLN A 27 -3.53 8.67 -5.61
N LEU A 28 -3.34 8.20 -4.37
CA LEU A 28 -4.39 8.02 -3.37
C LEU A 28 -4.88 9.40 -2.91
N ASN A 29 -5.86 9.96 -3.61
CA ASN A 29 -6.41 11.27 -3.28
C ASN A 29 -7.07 11.25 -1.88
N LEU A 30 -6.26 11.51 -0.86
CA LEU A 30 -6.63 11.48 0.55
C LEU A 30 -7.53 12.68 0.82
N ASP A 31 -8.76 12.41 1.24
CA ASP A 31 -9.78 13.43 1.38
C ASP A 31 -9.97 13.68 2.86
N THR A 32 -9.45 14.79 3.36
CA THR A 32 -9.54 15.17 4.78
C THR A 32 -10.98 15.41 5.24
N ASN A 33 -11.94 15.53 4.31
CA ASN A 33 -13.37 15.63 4.59
C ASN A 33 -14.02 14.26 4.86
N ASN A 34 -13.39 13.17 4.43
CA ASN A 34 -13.89 11.83 4.66
C ASN A 34 -13.20 11.20 5.88
N PRO A 35 -13.83 10.23 6.54
CA PRO A 35 -13.17 9.45 7.58
C PRO A 35 -11.92 8.77 6.98
N THR A 36 -10.77 9.18 7.47
CA THR A 36 -9.48 8.56 7.15
C THR A 36 -9.17 7.46 8.16
N THR A 37 -8.31 6.54 7.75
CA THR A 37 -7.86 5.45 8.58
C THR A 37 -6.39 5.17 8.32
N THR A 38 -5.68 4.70 9.33
CA THR A 38 -4.25 4.41 9.22
C THR A 38 -4.07 2.90 9.08
N ILE A 39 -3.49 2.45 7.97
CA ILE A 39 -3.25 1.03 7.73
C ILE A 39 -1.76 0.76 7.80
N GLN A 40 -1.41 -0.27 8.56
CA GLN A 40 -0.04 -0.75 8.65
C GLN A 40 0.15 -1.92 7.70
N ILE A 41 0.89 -1.74 6.62
CA ILE A 41 1.15 -2.78 5.63
C ILE A 41 2.53 -3.38 5.93
N ARG A 42 2.55 -4.65 6.31
CA ARG A 42 3.78 -5.42 6.48
C ARG A 42 4.12 -6.11 5.18
N LEU A 43 5.19 -5.66 4.53
CA LEU A 43 5.70 -6.27 3.30
C LEU A 43 6.35 -7.62 3.60
N ALA A 44 6.38 -8.50 2.60
CA ALA A 44 7.05 -9.80 2.70
C ALA A 44 8.58 -9.69 2.88
N ASP A 45 9.16 -8.56 2.48
CA ASP A 45 10.56 -8.18 2.69
C ASP A 45 10.89 -7.84 4.16
N GLY A 46 9.88 -7.78 5.03
CA GLY A 46 10.04 -7.49 6.46
C GLY A 46 9.89 -6.01 6.83
N GLN A 47 9.76 -5.11 5.86
CA GLN A 47 9.43 -3.70 6.11
C GLN A 47 7.96 -3.54 6.52
N ASN A 48 7.72 -2.60 7.43
CA ASN A 48 6.38 -2.19 7.85
C ASN A 48 6.16 -0.76 7.40
N ILE A 49 5.18 -0.56 6.54
CA ILE A 49 4.74 0.75 6.07
C ILE A 49 3.48 1.13 6.84
N ARG A 50 3.33 2.40 7.17
CA ARG A 50 2.10 2.94 7.76
C ARG A 50 1.63 4.06 6.84
N GLU A 51 0.44 3.90 6.29
CA GLU A 51 -0.10 4.85 5.34
C GLU A 51 -1.55 5.17 5.71
N GLN A 52 -1.96 6.41 5.49
CA GLN A 52 -3.36 6.80 5.68
C GLN A 52 -4.14 6.55 4.40
N PHE A 53 -5.35 6.02 4.56
CA PHE A 53 -6.32 5.75 3.50
C PHE A 53 -7.68 6.28 3.93
N ASN A 54 -8.47 6.80 3.01
CA ASN A 54 -9.90 7.02 3.28
C ASN A 54 -10.65 5.68 3.39
N LEU A 55 -11.73 5.66 4.15
CA LEU A 55 -12.65 4.50 4.21
C LEU A 55 -13.31 4.16 2.86
N THR A 56 -13.33 5.12 1.93
CA THR A 56 -13.84 4.98 0.56
C THR A 56 -12.89 4.27 -0.39
N HIS A 57 -11.60 4.13 -0.04
CA HIS A 57 -10.67 3.38 -0.89
C HIS A 57 -10.97 1.88 -0.81
N THR A 58 -10.58 1.19 -1.88
CA THR A 58 -10.68 -0.25 -1.99
C THR A 58 -9.35 -0.93 -1.74
N VAL A 59 -9.39 -2.23 -1.49
CA VAL A 59 -8.20 -3.09 -1.37
C VAL A 59 -7.37 -3.05 -2.67
N GLY A 60 -8.00 -2.91 -3.83
CA GLY A 60 -7.32 -2.73 -5.11
C GLY A 60 -6.41 -1.50 -5.14
N ASP A 61 -6.81 -0.43 -4.44
CA ASP A 61 -5.98 0.77 -4.30
C ASP A 61 -4.74 0.51 -3.44
N ILE A 62 -4.89 -0.25 -2.35
CA ILE A 62 -3.74 -0.71 -1.52
C ILE A 62 -2.79 -1.59 -2.35
N ARG A 63 -3.34 -2.50 -3.16
CA ARG A 63 -2.54 -3.34 -4.05
C ARG A 63 -1.78 -2.49 -5.06
N ARG A 64 -2.45 -1.51 -5.66
CA ARG A 64 -1.86 -0.54 -6.58
C ARG A 64 -0.77 0.29 -5.92
N TYR A 65 -0.99 0.72 -4.68
CA TYR A 65 -0.01 1.40 -3.84
C TYR A 65 1.26 0.57 -3.67
N ILE A 66 1.13 -0.71 -3.33
CA ILE A 66 2.27 -1.63 -3.17
C ILE A 66 3.00 -1.86 -4.50
N THR A 67 2.27 -2.08 -5.60
CA THR A 67 2.90 -2.25 -6.92
C THR A 67 3.57 -0.98 -7.44
N THR A 68 3.08 0.20 -7.07
CA THR A 68 3.67 1.49 -7.44
C THR A 68 4.93 1.76 -6.60
N MET A 69 4.85 1.49 -5.30
CA MET A 69 6.00 1.59 -4.41
C MET A 69 7.12 0.65 -4.83
N ARG A 70 6.76 -0.59 -5.16
CA ARG A 70 7.73 -1.58 -5.59
C ARG A 70 7.24 -2.39 -6.79
N PRO A 71 7.70 -2.07 -8.01
CA PRO A 71 7.33 -2.79 -9.21
C PRO A 71 7.80 -4.26 -9.20
N HIS A 72 8.75 -4.64 -8.33
CA HIS A 72 9.14 -6.05 -8.18
C HIS A 72 7.98 -6.94 -7.69
N TYR A 73 7.04 -6.41 -6.91
CA TYR A 73 5.86 -7.13 -6.46
C TYR A 73 4.76 -7.15 -7.52
N ALA A 74 4.86 -6.33 -8.57
CA ALA A 74 3.97 -6.46 -9.72
C ALA A 74 4.29 -7.72 -10.54
N VAL A 75 5.50 -8.27 -10.40
CA VAL A 75 5.96 -9.49 -11.08
C VAL A 75 5.66 -10.76 -10.27
N HIS A 76 5.52 -10.65 -8.95
CA HIS A 76 5.21 -11.77 -8.05
C HIS A 76 3.78 -11.67 -7.55
N ASP A 77 2.96 -12.69 -7.78
CA ASP A 77 1.64 -12.77 -7.17
C ASP A 77 1.75 -12.69 -5.64
N PHE A 78 1.10 -11.69 -5.06
CA PHE A 78 1.03 -11.51 -3.61
C PHE A 78 -0.42 -11.35 -3.16
N THR A 79 -0.71 -11.88 -1.97
CA THR A 79 -1.98 -11.75 -1.28
C THR A 79 -1.82 -10.81 -0.10
N LEU A 80 -2.80 -9.94 0.12
CA LEU A 80 -2.90 -9.14 1.32
C LEU A 80 -3.75 -9.91 2.34
N LEU A 81 -3.28 -10.02 3.57
CA LEU A 81 -4.01 -10.62 4.68
C LEU A 81 -4.25 -9.54 5.72
N THR A 82 -5.44 -9.49 6.30
CA THR A 82 -5.68 -8.68 7.49
C THR A 82 -4.99 -9.31 8.69
N ALA A 83 -4.51 -8.49 9.63
CA ALA A 83 -3.90 -8.98 10.86
C ALA A 83 -4.94 -9.46 11.87
N TYR A 84 -6.14 -8.84 11.90
CA TYR A 84 -7.18 -9.22 12.86
C TYR A 84 -8.59 -8.75 12.44
N PRO A 85 -9.59 -9.64 12.37
CA PRO A 85 -9.47 -11.10 12.24
C PRO A 85 -8.73 -11.45 10.95
N SER A 86 -7.85 -12.46 10.98
CA SER A 86 -7.02 -12.82 9.82
C SER A 86 -7.87 -13.34 8.66
N LYS A 87 -8.02 -12.51 7.63
CA LYS A 87 -8.80 -12.73 6.44
C LYS A 87 -7.96 -12.40 5.23
N GLU A 88 -7.98 -13.28 4.25
CA GLU A 88 -7.31 -13.02 2.97
C GLU A 88 -8.12 -11.99 2.19
N LEU A 89 -7.53 -10.81 1.97
CA LEU A 89 -8.04 -9.76 1.10
C LEU A 89 -7.76 -10.14 -0.35
N THR A 90 -8.53 -11.11 -0.83
CA THR A 90 -8.60 -11.47 -2.25
C THR A 90 -9.61 -10.60 -2.99
N GLU A 91 -10.52 -9.96 -2.27
CA GLU A 91 -11.56 -9.08 -2.82
C GLU A 91 -11.00 -7.66 -2.98
N GLU A 92 -10.42 -7.36 -4.14
CA GLU A 92 -9.91 -6.02 -4.48
C GLU A 92 -11.00 -4.95 -4.62
N ASP A 93 -12.24 -5.37 -4.90
CA ASP A 93 -13.43 -4.50 -4.95
C ASP A 93 -13.92 -4.05 -3.58
N LYS A 94 -13.51 -4.71 -2.48
CA LYS A 94 -13.98 -4.33 -1.15
C LYS A 94 -13.35 -3.05 -0.67
N THR A 95 -14.19 -2.20 -0.08
CA THR A 95 -13.71 -0.99 0.59
C THR A 95 -13.02 -1.32 1.90
N ILE A 96 -12.15 -0.42 2.33
CA ILE A 96 -11.46 -0.44 3.62
C ILE A 96 -12.47 -0.55 4.77
N GLU A 97 -13.62 0.11 4.65
CA GLU A 97 -14.72 0.02 5.60
C GLU A 97 -15.38 -1.36 5.63
N GLU A 98 -15.74 -1.92 4.47
CA GLU A 98 -16.38 -3.23 4.38
C GLU A 98 -15.46 -4.38 4.81
N ALA A 99 -14.18 -4.26 4.50
CA ALA A 99 -13.16 -5.20 4.94
C ALA A 99 -12.80 -5.03 6.43
N GLY A 100 -13.34 -4.01 7.11
CA GLY A 100 -13.09 -3.76 8.52
C GLY A 100 -11.65 -3.35 8.82
N LEU A 101 -10.96 -2.74 7.85
CA LEU A 101 -9.53 -2.43 7.92
C LEU A 101 -9.23 -1.12 8.67
N LYS A 102 -10.20 -0.63 9.44
CA LYS A 102 -10.06 0.62 10.18
C LYS A 102 -8.95 0.48 11.23
N ASN A 103 -7.92 1.32 11.13
CA ASN A 103 -6.74 1.28 12.00
C ASN A 103 -6.10 -0.12 12.10
N SER A 104 -6.18 -0.91 11.02
CA SER A 104 -5.77 -2.31 11.02
C SER A 104 -4.40 -2.49 10.40
N ALA A 105 -3.74 -3.59 10.77
CA ALA A 105 -2.55 -4.05 10.09
C ALA A 105 -2.92 -5.03 8.97
N LEU A 106 -2.23 -4.93 7.85
CA LEU A 106 -2.24 -5.84 6.73
C LEU A 106 -0.87 -6.51 6.64
N MET A 107 -0.86 -7.76 6.22
CA MET A 107 0.33 -8.54 5.97
C MET A 107 0.32 -8.96 4.51
N GLN A 108 1.34 -8.55 3.77
CA GLN A 108 1.60 -9.03 2.43
C GLN A 108 2.26 -10.40 2.50
N ARG A 109 1.73 -11.35 1.75
CA ARG A 109 2.31 -12.68 1.60
C ARG A 109 2.53 -12.96 0.12
N LEU A 110 3.78 -13.23 -0.24
CA LEU A 110 4.12 -13.72 -1.58
C LEU A 110 3.59 -15.14 -1.73
N LYS A 111 3.00 -15.46 -2.89
CA LYS A 111 2.50 -16.80 -3.21
C LYS A 111 3.54 -17.64 -3.94
#